data_AF-A0A848S221-F1
#
_entry.id   AF-A0A848S221-F1
#
_cell.length_a   1.000
_cell.length_b   1.000
_cell.length_c   1.000
_cell.angle_alpha   90.00
_cell.angle_beta   90.00
_cell.angle_gamma   90.00
#
_symmetry.space_group_name_H-M   'P 1'
#
loop_
_entity.id
_entity.type
_entity.pdbx_description
1 polymer ?
#
loop_
_entity_poly.entity_id
_entity_poly.type
_entity_poly.pdbx_seq_one_letter_code
_entity_poly.pdbx_strand_id
1 'polypeptide(L)'
;MSDAHVTDGLRSATGIRPPGGGVRPEPGTPPVNAPPDPFAQTDGEFALQTGLKDLFVTAVGGGGRITDTIHTTAVDPGYLETFRLWTEEGSPYYAIQTIDGHWVTAVGAGGRITDTIHTDATNVASWELFTPVRVAETDHGVSGFAFQTTKGYFLTAVGGGGHDTGDTIHTDATVAQSWETFRPYRRGAFGTGTTYGIQVWGGNRSEQADLRGWLVAVDGGGYPTAGGLWLAEEGQLDELSWTLLKQPDGRYALQTSHGTVLTAIDGGAPGSGFSTNTPVDAIGENEKFTLVDNGDFTAWIQTPIGTYISNDTSIVADVSNISRALRFRLQIFDWAPGPTG
;
A
#
# COMPACT_ATOMS: atom_id res chain seq x y z
N MET A 1 -5.65 -70.94 -34.78
CA MET A 1 -5.03 -69.69 -34.31
C MET A 1 -5.97 -68.58 -34.76
N SER A 2 -6.78 -68.15 -33.79
CA SER A 2 -7.87 -67.16 -33.77
C SER A 2 -7.43 -65.74 -34.14
N ASP A 3 -8.28 -64.78 -34.47
CA ASP A 3 -9.59 -64.67 -35.12
C ASP A 3 -9.78 -63.16 -35.36
N ALA A 4 -10.52 -62.75 -36.39
CA ALA A 4 -10.82 -61.34 -36.67
C ALA A 4 -11.99 -60.83 -35.80
N HIS A 5 -11.95 -59.60 -35.30
CA HIS A 5 -13.18 -58.92 -34.87
C HIS A 5 -13.16 -57.39 -34.95
N VAL A 6 -14.17 -56.88 -35.65
CA VAL A 6 -14.73 -55.52 -35.56
C VAL A 6 -15.81 -55.55 -34.48
N THR A 7 -15.85 -54.54 -33.60
CA THR A 7 -17.09 -54.10 -32.95
C THR A 7 -17.07 -52.60 -32.69
N ASP A 8 -18.09 -51.95 -33.23
CA ASP A 8 -18.64 -50.64 -32.85
C ASP A 8 -19.53 -50.81 -31.58
N GLY A 9 -19.74 -49.75 -30.79
CA GLY A 9 -20.76 -49.75 -29.72
C GLY A 9 -20.44 -48.97 -28.42
N LEU A 10 -20.76 -47.68 -28.43
CA LEU A 10 -21.15 -46.75 -27.34
C LEU A 10 -21.32 -47.27 -25.90
N ARG A 11 -20.80 -46.50 -24.90
CA ARG A 11 -21.58 -45.80 -23.84
C ARG A 11 -20.73 -44.90 -22.91
N SER A 12 -21.04 -43.59 -22.95
CA SER A 12 -21.16 -42.60 -21.86
C SER A 12 -20.40 -42.75 -20.53
N ALA A 13 -19.57 -41.76 -20.17
CA ALA A 13 -19.86 -40.82 -19.07
C ALA A 13 -18.78 -39.73 -18.92
N THR A 14 -19.20 -38.49 -19.19
CA THR A 14 -18.75 -37.18 -18.70
C THR A 14 -17.66 -37.14 -17.62
N GLY A 15 -16.53 -36.51 -17.96
CA GLY A 15 -15.52 -36.00 -17.01
C GLY A 15 -15.17 -34.55 -17.36
N ILE A 16 -15.66 -33.64 -16.52
CA ILE A 16 -15.53 -32.18 -16.59
C ILE A 16 -14.04 -31.77 -16.55
N ARG A 17 -13.61 -30.94 -17.49
CA ARG A 17 -12.32 -30.24 -17.47
C ARG A 17 -12.55 -28.83 -16.88
N PRO A 18 -11.72 -28.34 -15.95
CA PRO A 18 -11.93 -27.04 -15.32
C PRO A 18 -11.64 -25.89 -16.30
N PRO A 19 -12.39 -24.77 -16.26
CA PRO A 19 -12.10 -23.59 -17.06
C PRO A 19 -11.12 -22.65 -16.34
N GLY A 20 -10.28 -21.97 -17.12
CA GLY A 20 -9.71 -20.67 -16.74
C GLY A 20 -8.31 -20.69 -16.13
N GLY A 21 -7.28 -20.86 -16.97
CA GLY A 21 -5.99 -20.25 -16.68
C GLY A 21 -6.16 -18.73 -16.77
N GLY A 22 -6.00 -18.04 -15.64
CA GLY A 22 -6.01 -16.58 -15.57
C GLY A 22 -4.90 -16.02 -16.44
N VAL A 23 -5.29 -15.32 -17.51
CA VAL A 23 -4.37 -14.52 -18.31
C VAL A 23 -3.94 -13.35 -17.43
N ARG A 24 -2.65 -13.30 -17.10
CA ARG A 24 -2.03 -12.12 -16.48
C ARG A 24 -2.23 -10.93 -17.44
N PRO A 25 -2.83 -9.80 -17.00
CA PRO A 25 -3.03 -8.66 -17.88
C PRO A 25 -1.68 -8.18 -18.43
N GLU A 26 -1.63 -7.90 -19.74
CA GLU A 26 -0.47 -7.29 -20.36
C GLU A 26 -0.24 -5.89 -19.78
N PRO A 27 1.01 -5.44 -19.63
CA PRO A 27 1.30 -4.07 -19.24
C PRO A 27 0.79 -3.11 -20.33
N GLY A 28 -0.21 -2.28 -20.01
CA GLY A 28 -0.63 -1.16 -20.88
C GLY A 28 -2.11 -1.11 -21.28
N THR A 29 -2.94 -2.10 -20.94
CA THR A 29 -4.40 -1.93 -21.07
C THR A 29 -4.94 -1.10 -19.90
N PRO A 30 -5.66 0.02 -20.15
CA PRO A 30 -6.39 0.72 -19.10
C PRO A 30 -7.29 -0.27 -18.34
N PRO A 31 -7.42 -0.16 -17.01
CA PRO A 31 -8.35 -1.01 -16.30
C PRO A 31 -9.77 -0.85 -16.86
N VAL A 32 -10.55 -1.93 -16.78
CA VAL A 32 -11.98 -1.89 -17.09
C VAL A 32 -12.60 -0.75 -16.28
N ASN A 33 -13.42 0.09 -16.92
CA ASN A 33 -14.09 1.25 -16.32
C ASN A 33 -13.17 2.38 -15.82
N ALA A 34 -12.05 2.67 -16.51
CA ALA A 34 -11.27 3.87 -16.22
C ALA A 34 -12.16 5.13 -16.20
N PRO A 35 -11.95 6.06 -15.26
CA PRO A 35 -12.74 7.27 -15.13
C PRO A 35 -12.48 8.21 -16.33
N PRO A 36 -13.41 9.14 -16.62
CA PRO A 36 -13.19 10.12 -17.69
C PRO A 36 -12.00 11.03 -17.36
N ASP A 37 -11.34 11.53 -18.42
CA ASP A 37 -10.38 12.63 -18.30
C ASP A 37 -11.01 13.78 -17.49
N PRO A 38 -10.25 14.43 -16.58
CA PRO A 38 -8.79 14.34 -16.39
C PRO A 38 -8.34 13.40 -15.25
N PHE A 39 -9.15 12.43 -14.81
CA PHE A 39 -8.74 11.53 -13.73
C PHE A 39 -7.63 10.58 -14.18
N ALA A 40 -6.53 10.58 -13.45
CA ALA A 40 -5.40 9.67 -13.65
C ALA A 40 -5.23 8.74 -12.45
N GLN A 41 -4.81 7.51 -12.72
CA GLN A 41 -4.46 6.57 -11.67
C GLN A 41 -3.19 7.06 -10.96
N THR A 42 -3.18 7.05 -9.64
CA THR A 42 -1.94 7.26 -8.89
C THR A 42 -1.04 6.02 -9.00
N ASP A 43 0.27 6.20 -8.82
CA ASP A 43 1.19 5.06 -8.93
C ASP A 43 0.83 3.93 -7.94
N GLY A 44 1.02 2.69 -8.35
CA GLY A 44 0.91 1.53 -7.47
C GLY A 44 -0.52 1.17 -7.07
N GLU A 45 -0.59 0.30 -6.08
CA GLU A 45 -1.83 -0.24 -5.53
C GLU A 45 -1.84 -0.06 -4.00
N PHE A 46 -3.02 -0.05 -3.41
CA PHE A 46 -3.24 0.35 -2.03
C PHE A 46 -4.01 -0.71 -1.26
N ALA A 47 -3.64 -0.93 -0.01
CA ALA A 47 -4.45 -1.63 0.97
C ALA A 47 -4.83 -0.66 2.08
N LEU A 48 -6.08 -0.72 2.54
CA LEU A 48 -6.60 0.17 3.57
C LEU A 48 -6.76 -0.61 4.87
N GLN A 49 -6.02 -0.26 5.90
CA GLN A 49 -6.11 -0.86 7.23
C GLN A 49 -6.93 0.05 8.15
N THR A 50 -7.86 -0.50 8.94
CA THR A 50 -8.60 0.28 9.95
C THR A 50 -7.67 0.71 11.08
N GLY A 51 -7.82 1.96 11.53
CA GLY A 51 -6.91 2.56 12.50
C GLY A 51 -6.99 1.95 13.90
N LEU A 52 -8.19 1.51 14.33
CA LEU A 52 -8.39 0.99 15.67
C LEU A 52 -8.07 -0.51 15.84
N LYS A 53 -8.35 -1.33 14.83
CA LYS A 53 -8.22 -2.80 14.94
C LYS A 53 -7.12 -3.41 14.07
N ASP A 54 -6.45 -2.60 13.27
CA ASP A 54 -5.37 -3.05 12.38
C ASP A 54 -5.82 -4.12 11.36
N LEU A 55 -7.10 -4.11 10.97
CA LEU A 55 -7.69 -5.04 10.00
C LEU A 55 -7.86 -4.38 8.63
N PHE A 56 -7.70 -5.13 7.57
CA PHE A 56 -7.79 -4.65 6.20
C PHE A 56 -9.22 -4.66 5.67
N VAL A 57 -9.51 -3.66 4.85
CA VAL A 57 -10.75 -3.52 4.09
C VAL A 57 -10.72 -4.48 2.91
N THR A 58 -11.74 -5.33 2.80
CA THR A 58 -11.90 -6.32 1.73
C THR A 58 -13.04 -5.88 0.81
N ALA A 59 -12.78 -5.74 -0.49
CA ALA A 59 -13.84 -5.67 -1.50
C ALA A 59 -14.37 -7.08 -1.78
N VAL A 60 -15.58 -7.38 -1.32
CA VAL A 60 -16.14 -8.74 -1.41
C VAL A 60 -16.24 -9.16 -2.87
N GLY A 61 -15.68 -10.33 -3.21
CA GLY A 61 -15.65 -10.84 -4.59
C GLY A 61 -14.79 -10.02 -5.56
N GLY A 62 -14.08 -8.99 -5.08
CA GLY A 62 -13.23 -8.10 -5.86
C GLY A 62 -13.90 -6.80 -6.27
N GLY A 63 -15.18 -6.61 -5.95
CA GLY A 63 -16.04 -5.52 -6.40
C GLY A 63 -17.34 -6.01 -7.06
N GLY A 64 -18.07 -5.11 -7.71
CA GLY A 64 -19.27 -5.42 -8.50
C GLY A 64 -20.54 -5.66 -7.69
N ARG A 65 -20.65 -5.14 -6.46
CA ARG A 65 -21.73 -5.50 -5.51
C ARG A 65 -22.47 -4.29 -4.94
N ILE A 66 -23.76 -4.45 -4.72
CA ILE A 66 -24.63 -3.49 -4.00
C ILE A 66 -25.08 -3.98 -2.61
N THR A 67 -24.82 -5.25 -2.30
CA THR A 67 -25.08 -5.87 -1.00
C THR A 67 -23.87 -6.67 -0.60
N ASP A 68 -23.52 -6.70 0.70
CA ASP A 68 -22.37 -7.45 1.19
C ASP A 68 -21.11 -7.05 0.40
N THR A 69 -20.79 -5.74 0.45
CA THR A 69 -19.88 -5.08 -0.49
C THR A 69 -18.46 -4.99 0.06
N ILE A 70 -18.33 -4.73 1.36
CA ILE A 70 -17.08 -4.51 2.06
C ILE A 70 -17.04 -5.34 3.35
N HIS A 71 -15.92 -6.01 3.64
CA HIS A 71 -15.59 -6.55 4.97
C HIS A 71 -14.40 -5.81 5.57
N THR A 72 -14.22 -5.92 6.89
CA THR A 72 -13.11 -5.29 7.65
C THR A 72 -12.40 -6.27 8.58
N THR A 73 -12.26 -7.53 8.16
CA THR A 73 -11.79 -8.65 9.00
C THR A 73 -10.43 -9.21 8.58
N ALA A 74 -9.88 -8.79 7.44
CA ALA A 74 -8.63 -9.34 6.93
C ALA A 74 -7.44 -8.93 7.79
N VAL A 75 -6.59 -9.89 8.16
CA VAL A 75 -5.37 -9.62 8.97
C VAL A 75 -4.19 -9.25 8.08
N ASP A 76 -4.14 -9.80 6.87
CA ASP A 76 -3.14 -9.49 5.86
C ASP A 76 -3.82 -9.12 4.54
N PRO A 77 -3.27 -8.14 3.79
CA PRO A 77 -3.86 -7.72 2.54
C PRO A 77 -3.52 -8.73 1.43
N GLY A 78 -4.55 -9.22 0.76
CA GLY A 78 -4.44 -10.07 -0.41
C GLY A 78 -4.97 -9.39 -1.66
N TYR A 79 -5.46 -10.21 -2.60
CA TYR A 79 -6.03 -9.76 -3.86
C TYR A 79 -7.30 -8.91 -3.67
N LEU A 80 -8.15 -9.27 -2.70
CA LEU A 80 -9.45 -8.61 -2.46
C LEU A 80 -9.32 -7.33 -1.62
N GLU A 81 -8.21 -7.18 -0.90
CA GLU A 81 -7.86 -5.98 -0.11
C GLU A 81 -7.07 -4.96 -0.95
N THR A 82 -6.94 -5.21 -2.27
CA THR A 82 -6.20 -4.35 -3.18
C THR A 82 -7.13 -3.34 -3.86
N PHE A 83 -6.76 -2.06 -3.79
CA PHE A 83 -7.44 -0.94 -4.40
C PHE A 83 -6.49 -0.13 -5.28
N ARG A 84 -7.05 0.59 -6.27
CA ARG A 84 -6.34 1.63 -7.01
C ARG A 84 -6.96 2.97 -6.68
N LEU A 85 -6.12 4.00 -6.56
CA LEU A 85 -6.61 5.36 -6.33
C LEU A 85 -6.45 6.18 -7.60
N TRP A 86 -7.43 7.04 -7.83
CA TRP A 86 -7.50 7.91 -8.99
C TRP A 86 -7.76 9.34 -8.54
N THR A 87 -7.08 10.30 -9.15
CA THR A 87 -7.26 11.71 -8.82
C THR A 87 -7.00 12.59 -10.05
N GLU A 88 -7.49 13.82 -10.00
CA GLU A 88 -7.19 14.87 -10.96
C GLU A 88 -6.08 15.77 -10.40
N GLU A 89 -5.19 16.28 -11.25
CA GLU A 89 -4.13 17.18 -10.84
C GLU A 89 -4.70 18.42 -10.11
N GLY A 90 -4.18 18.69 -8.91
CA GLY A 90 -4.66 19.80 -8.07
C GLY A 90 -6.02 19.58 -7.40
N SER A 91 -6.69 18.45 -7.65
CA SER A 91 -7.95 18.11 -7.00
C SER A 91 -7.73 17.54 -5.59
N PRO A 92 -8.58 17.91 -4.61
CA PRO A 92 -8.57 17.25 -3.30
C PRO A 92 -9.28 15.88 -3.33
N TYR A 93 -9.95 15.54 -4.44
CA TYR A 93 -10.80 14.36 -4.54
C TYR A 93 -10.05 13.16 -5.10
N TYR A 94 -10.35 12.01 -4.51
CA TYR A 94 -9.87 10.70 -4.92
C TYR A 94 -11.06 9.78 -5.16
N ALA A 95 -10.99 9.01 -6.25
CA ALA A 95 -11.84 7.85 -6.45
C ALA A 95 -11.09 6.57 -6.06
N ILE A 96 -11.81 5.64 -5.44
CA ILE A 96 -11.27 4.36 -4.97
C ILE A 96 -11.82 3.26 -5.87
N GLN A 97 -10.94 2.61 -6.64
CA GLN A 97 -11.30 1.52 -7.52
C GLN A 97 -10.98 0.18 -6.86
N THR A 98 -11.92 -0.75 -6.90
CA THR A 98 -11.72 -2.15 -6.50
C THR A 98 -10.88 -2.89 -7.55
N ILE A 99 -10.33 -4.04 -7.19
CA ILE A 99 -9.39 -4.78 -8.04
C ILE A 99 -10.01 -5.23 -9.38
N ASP A 100 -11.33 -5.46 -9.40
CA ASP A 100 -12.10 -5.86 -10.59
C ASP A 100 -12.48 -4.69 -11.52
N GLY A 101 -12.15 -3.46 -11.14
CA GLY A 101 -12.36 -2.26 -11.95
C GLY A 101 -13.59 -1.43 -11.58
N HIS A 102 -14.40 -1.80 -10.59
CA HIS A 102 -15.53 -0.99 -10.15
C HIS A 102 -15.15 0.05 -9.09
N TRP A 103 -16.05 0.99 -8.80
CA TRP A 103 -15.80 2.12 -7.91
C TRP A 103 -16.51 1.98 -6.57
N VAL A 104 -15.81 2.30 -5.48
CA VAL A 104 -16.41 2.44 -4.16
C VAL A 104 -17.33 3.66 -4.18
N THR A 105 -18.61 3.44 -3.85
CA THR A 105 -19.69 4.42 -3.93
C THR A 105 -20.22 4.69 -2.53
N ALA A 106 -20.15 5.93 -2.05
CA ALA A 106 -20.91 6.35 -0.88
C ALA A 106 -22.34 6.68 -1.32
N VAL A 107 -23.29 5.78 -1.05
CA VAL A 107 -24.67 5.89 -1.54
C VAL A 107 -25.28 7.22 -1.12
N GLY A 108 -25.82 7.97 -2.09
CA GLY A 108 -26.36 9.30 -1.83
C GLY A 108 -25.32 10.36 -1.43
N ALA A 109 -24.04 10.14 -1.73
CA ALA A 109 -22.89 10.92 -1.26
C ALA A 109 -22.70 10.90 0.28
N GLY A 110 -23.18 9.86 0.96
CA GLY A 110 -23.08 9.69 2.41
C GLY A 110 -24.29 10.17 3.21
N GLY A 111 -24.13 10.19 4.54
CA GLY A 111 -25.18 10.48 5.53
C GLY A 111 -26.01 9.26 5.91
N ARG A 112 -25.46 8.04 5.77
CA ARG A 112 -26.19 6.78 5.91
C ARG A 112 -25.49 5.81 6.87
N ILE A 113 -26.33 5.03 7.57
CA ILE A 113 -25.92 3.90 8.44
C ILE A 113 -26.41 2.55 7.93
N THR A 114 -27.26 2.54 6.90
CA THR A 114 -27.68 1.34 6.20
C THR A 114 -27.58 1.59 4.70
N ASP A 115 -27.27 0.54 3.92
CA ASP A 115 -27.11 0.66 2.46
C ASP A 115 -26.17 1.82 2.11
N THR A 116 -24.97 1.75 2.69
CA THR A 116 -24.02 2.86 2.82
C THR A 116 -23.01 2.88 1.69
N ILE A 117 -22.48 1.71 1.34
CA ILE A 117 -21.40 1.53 0.38
C ILE A 117 -21.79 0.52 -0.70
N HIS A 118 -21.68 0.93 -1.96
CA HIS A 118 -21.68 0.03 -3.12
C HIS A 118 -20.29 -0.07 -3.74
N THR A 119 -20.06 -1.11 -4.54
CA THR A 119 -18.83 -1.35 -5.31
C THR A 119 -19.12 -1.76 -6.74
N ASP A 120 -20.30 -1.46 -7.29
CA ASP A 120 -20.73 -1.86 -8.65
C ASP A 120 -20.66 -0.73 -9.68
N ALA A 121 -20.36 0.50 -9.26
CA ALA A 121 -20.27 1.63 -10.14
C ALA A 121 -19.20 1.40 -11.22
N THR A 122 -19.54 1.75 -12.46
CA THR A 122 -18.67 1.65 -13.65
C THR A 122 -18.17 3.02 -14.13
N ASN A 123 -18.58 4.10 -13.47
CA ASN A 123 -18.15 5.45 -13.75
C ASN A 123 -17.96 6.20 -12.43
N VAL A 124 -17.02 7.15 -12.42
CA VAL A 124 -16.85 8.07 -11.30
C VAL A 124 -17.78 9.25 -11.46
N ALA A 125 -18.60 9.49 -10.44
CA ALA A 125 -19.41 10.68 -10.26
C ALA A 125 -19.27 11.18 -8.81
N SER A 126 -20.16 12.06 -8.36
CA SER A 126 -20.03 12.72 -7.05
C SER A 126 -20.12 11.78 -5.84
N TRP A 127 -20.60 10.55 -6.01
CA TRP A 127 -20.74 9.56 -4.93
C TRP A 127 -19.50 8.68 -4.78
N GLU A 128 -18.65 8.63 -5.80
CA GLU A 128 -17.40 7.85 -5.82
C GLU A 128 -16.17 8.71 -5.46
N LEU A 129 -16.39 9.97 -5.08
CA LEU A 129 -15.32 10.92 -4.73
C LEU A 129 -15.20 11.09 -3.21
N PHE A 130 -13.96 10.98 -2.74
CA PHE A 130 -13.58 11.12 -1.35
C PHE A 130 -12.40 12.07 -1.18
N THR A 131 -12.41 12.87 -0.12
CA THR A 131 -11.27 13.67 0.29
C THR A 131 -10.54 12.96 1.43
N PRO A 132 -9.28 12.51 1.27
CA PRO A 132 -8.48 12.03 2.38
C PRO A 132 -8.13 13.21 3.31
N VAL A 133 -8.58 13.13 4.55
CA VAL A 133 -8.33 14.11 5.60
C VAL A 133 -7.38 13.49 6.61
N ARG A 134 -6.23 14.11 6.84
CA ARG A 134 -5.25 13.62 7.81
C ARG A 134 -5.84 13.61 9.22
N VAL A 135 -5.78 12.46 9.89
CA VAL A 135 -6.19 12.32 11.30
C VAL A 135 -4.92 12.24 12.13
N ALA A 136 -4.67 13.29 12.92
CA ALA A 136 -3.60 13.29 13.91
C ALA A 136 -4.13 12.60 15.19
N GLU A 137 -3.62 11.40 15.49
CA GLU A 137 -3.78 10.78 16.80
C GLU A 137 -2.96 11.59 17.83
N THR A 138 -3.50 11.79 19.03
CA THR A 138 -2.91 12.70 20.03
C THR A 138 -1.72 12.13 20.79
N ASP A 139 -1.44 10.82 20.74
CA ASP A 139 -0.46 10.22 21.66
C ASP A 139 0.70 9.41 21.05
N HIS A 140 0.68 8.93 19.79
CA HIS A 140 1.77 8.06 19.30
C HIS A 140 2.17 8.22 17.82
N GLY A 141 2.12 9.43 17.27
CA GLY A 141 2.97 9.82 16.13
C GLY A 141 2.71 9.16 14.76
N VAL A 142 1.66 8.35 14.57
CA VAL A 142 1.39 7.70 13.28
C VAL A 142 -0.01 8.08 12.79
N SER A 143 -0.07 9.00 11.83
CA SER A 143 -1.33 9.47 11.26
C SER A 143 -1.91 8.48 10.25
N GLY A 144 -3.21 8.27 10.33
CA GLY A 144 -3.99 7.76 9.21
C GLY A 144 -4.75 8.88 8.49
N PHE A 145 -5.65 8.49 7.62
CA PHE A 145 -6.57 9.36 6.91
C PHE A 145 -8.00 8.93 7.18
N ALA A 146 -8.89 9.88 7.33
CA ALA A 146 -10.32 9.67 7.16
C ALA A 146 -10.70 9.99 5.73
N PHE A 147 -11.64 9.23 5.17
CA PHE A 147 -12.15 9.47 3.83
C PHE A 147 -13.48 10.21 3.91
N GLN A 148 -13.47 11.49 3.57
CA GLN A 148 -14.63 12.35 3.61
C GLN A 148 -15.40 12.29 2.29
N THR A 149 -16.68 11.95 2.33
CA THR A 149 -17.62 12.03 1.21
C THR A 149 -17.82 13.47 0.73
N THR A 150 -18.36 13.65 -0.47
CA THR A 150 -18.65 14.99 -1.03
C THR A 150 -19.71 15.78 -0.24
N LYS A 151 -20.47 15.16 0.66
CA LYS A 151 -21.37 15.86 1.61
C LYS A 151 -20.74 16.23 2.94
N GLY A 152 -19.48 15.86 3.15
CA GLY A 152 -18.74 16.19 4.38
C GLY A 152 -18.81 15.13 5.47
N TYR A 153 -19.43 13.98 5.22
CA TYR A 153 -19.43 12.86 6.17
C TYR A 153 -18.23 11.94 5.96
N PHE A 154 -17.77 11.25 6.99
CA PHE A 154 -16.64 10.34 6.94
C PHE A 154 -17.07 8.88 6.81
N LEU A 155 -16.25 8.07 6.13
CA LEU A 155 -16.33 6.62 6.21
C LEU A 155 -15.98 6.18 7.63
N THR A 156 -16.81 5.33 8.22
CA THR A 156 -16.63 4.79 9.58
C THR A 156 -16.55 3.28 9.50
N ALA A 157 -15.43 2.69 9.91
CA ALA A 157 -15.38 1.26 10.17
C ALA A 157 -16.17 0.96 11.44
N VAL A 158 -17.32 0.28 11.30
CA VAL A 158 -18.23 0.05 12.44
C VAL A 158 -17.48 -0.68 13.56
N GLY A 159 -17.54 -0.14 14.79
CA GLY A 159 -16.80 -0.69 15.93
C GLY A 159 -15.27 -0.68 15.77
N GLY A 160 -14.72 0.13 14.87
CA GLY A 160 -13.30 0.15 14.49
C GLY A 160 -12.88 -0.92 13.47
N GLY A 161 -13.84 -1.69 12.93
CA GLY A 161 -13.62 -2.81 12.02
C GLY A 161 -13.94 -4.16 12.65
N GLY A 162 -13.57 -5.25 11.98
CA GLY A 162 -13.81 -6.62 12.44
C GLY A 162 -15.20 -7.16 12.10
N HIS A 163 -15.86 -6.59 11.10
CA HIS A 163 -17.18 -7.00 10.64
C HIS A 163 -17.14 -7.53 9.21
N ASP A 164 -17.82 -8.64 8.96
CA ASP A 164 -17.99 -9.31 7.66
C ASP A 164 -19.47 -9.51 7.27
N THR A 165 -20.38 -8.96 8.07
CA THR A 165 -21.83 -9.08 7.87
C THR A 165 -22.53 -7.79 8.31
N GLY A 166 -23.63 -7.48 7.64
CA GLY A 166 -24.38 -6.24 7.88
C GLY A 166 -23.67 -4.99 7.34
N ASP A 167 -23.99 -3.84 7.92
CA ASP A 167 -23.35 -2.57 7.59
C ASP A 167 -21.97 -2.51 8.25
N THR A 168 -20.93 -2.86 7.49
CA THR A 168 -19.54 -2.90 7.98
C THR A 168 -18.86 -1.53 7.95
N ILE A 169 -19.31 -0.66 7.04
CA ILE A 169 -18.89 0.73 6.89
C ILE A 169 -20.12 1.63 6.99
N HIS A 170 -20.08 2.67 7.83
CA HIS A 170 -21.05 3.76 7.80
C HIS A 170 -20.49 5.00 7.08
N THR A 171 -21.37 5.97 6.79
CA THR A 171 -21.03 7.21 6.07
C THR A 171 -21.67 8.45 6.70
N ASP A 172 -21.97 8.44 7.99
CA ASP A 172 -22.73 9.49 8.68
C ASP A 172 -21.91 10.29 9.73
N ALA A 173 -20.67 9.88 10.01
CA ALA A 173 -19.81 10.59 10.93
C ALA A 173 -19.49 12.00 10.41
N THR A 174 -19.54 13.00 11.29
CA THR A 174 -19.22 14.41 10.98
C THR A 174 -17.88 14.86 11.56
N VAL A 175 -17.23 13.99 12.33
CA VAL A 175 -15.91 14.18 12.92
C VAL A 175 -15.14 12.89 12.70
N ALA A 176 -13.89 13.02 12.27
CA ALA A 176 -12.99 11.88 12.14
C ALA A 176 -12.32 11.57 13.48
N GLN A 177 -12.47 10.33 13.95
CA GLN A 177 -11.78 9.78 15.11
C GLN A 177 -11.22 8.39 14.77
N SER A 178 -10.90 7.58 15.77
CA SER A 178 -10.24 6.28 15.57
C SER A 178 -11.03 5.28 14.71
N TRP A 179 -12.36 5.40 14.61
CA TRP A 179 -13.18 4.53 13.75
C TRP A 179 -13.23 5.01 12.29
N GLU A 180 -12.99 6.29 12.06
CA GLU A 180 -12.89 6.89 10.73
C GLU A 180 -11.46 6.89 10.20
N THR A 181 -10.48 6.55 11.03
CA THR A 181 -9.07 6.47 10.64
C THR A 181 -8.79 5.20 9.83
N PHE A 182 -8.15 5.37 8.68
CA PHE A 182 -7.59 4.30 7.86
C PHE A 182 -6.11 4.57 7.56
N ARG A 183 -5.28 3.52 7.49
CA ARG A 183 -3.86 3.60 7.15
C ARG A 183 -3.66 2.97 5.76
N PRO A 184 -3.38 3.78 4.72
CA PRO A 184 -3.09 3.26 3.39
C PRO A 184 -1.65 2.74 3.33
N TYR A 185 -1.48 1.51 2.85
CA TYR A 185 -0.19 0.93 2.49
C TYR A 185 -0.09 0.82 0.98
N ARG A 186 1.09 1.08 0.41
CA ARG A 186 1.30 1.07 -1.04
C ARG A 186 2.22 -0.08 -1.48
N ARG A 187 1.97 -0.65 -2.66
CA ARG A 187 2.85 -1.62 -3.34
C ARG A 187 2.99 -1.34 -4.84
N GLY A 188 3.87 -2.08 -5.53
CA GLY A 188 4.07 -2.06 -6.98
C GLY A 188 4.87 -0.87 -7.49
N ALA A 189 4.32 0.34 -7.34
CA ALA A 189 4.99 1.59 -7.69
C ALA A 189 4.76 2.61 -6.59
N PHE A 190 5.85 3.13 -6.03
CA PHE A 190 5.80 3.95 -4.81
C PHE A 190 5.69 5.45 -5.07
N GLY A 191 5.59 5.85 -6.34
CA GLY A 191 5.49 7.25 -6.75
C GLY A 191 6.68 8.12 -6.34
N THR A 192 6.59 9.40 -6.66
CA THR A 192 7.60 10.39 -6.26
C THR A 192 6.93 11.51 -5.46
N GLY A 193 7.65 12.08 -4.50
CA GLY A 193 7.15 13.14 -3.62
C GLY A 193 6.15 12.69 -2.54
N THR A 194 5.80 11.40 -2.48
CA THR A 194 4.94 10.86 -1.42
C THR A 194 5.77 10.58 -0.18
N THR A 195 5.26 10.94 1.00
CA THR A 195 5.92 10.70 2.29
C THR A 195 5.37 9.44 2.95
N TYR A 196 6.28 8.58 3.39
CA TYR A 196 5.97 7.31 4.01
C TYR A 196 6.51 7.19 5.42
N GLY A 197 5.77 6.48 6.27
CA GLY A 197 6.36 5.69 7.33
C GLY A 197 6.77 4.33 6.78
N ILE A 198 8.03 3.93 7.01
CA ILE A 198 8.56 2.65 6.55
C ILE A 198 8.57 1.69 7.74
N GLN A 199 7.59 0.79 7.80
CA GLN A 199 7.39 -0.13 8.92
C GLN A 199 8.11 -1.47 8.66
N VAL A 200 8.87 -1.98 9.63
CA VAL A 200 9.43 -3.33 9.58
C VAL A 200 8.32 -4.37 9.72
N TRP A 201 8.31 -5.37 8.84
CA TRP A 201 7.31 -6.43 8.77
C TRP A 201 7.95 -7.81 8.69
N GLY A 202 8.78 -8.09 9.69
CA GLY A 202 9.55 -9.31 9.83
C GLY A 202 10.94 -9.25 9.16
N GLY A 203 11.80 -10.17 9.58
CA GLY A 203 13.23 -10.15 9.23
C GLY A 203 13.84 -11.49 8.83
N ASN A 204 15.15 -11.57 9.05
CA ASN A 204 16.11 -12.33 8.25
C ASN A 204 16.31 -13.77 8.73
N ARG A 205 15.58 -14.13 9.78
CA ARG A 205 15.62 -15.41 10.49
C ARG A 205 14.23 -15.72 11.02
N SER A 206 13.98 -17.00 11.31
CA SER A 206 12.70 -17.44 11.86
C SER A 206 12.31 -16.71 13.15
N GLU A 207 13.28 -16.34 14.00
CA GLU A 207 12.99 -15.61 15.25
C GLU A 207 12.61 -14.14 15.01
N GLN A 208 12.89 -13.60 13.83
CA GLN A 208 12.57 -12.22 13.45
C GLN A 208 11.27 -12.13 12.62
N ALA A 209 10.52 -13.22 12.43
CA ALA A 209 9.29 -13.21 11.63
C ALA A 209 8.26 -12.19 12.15
N ASP A 210 8.21 -12.03 13.47
CA ASP A 210 7.30 -11.11 14.17
C ASP A 210 7.92 -9.76 14.51
N LEU A 211 9.14 -9.47 13.99
CA LEU A 211 9.77 -8.17 14.19
C LEU A 211 8.89 -7.06 13.60
N ARG A 212 8.53 -6.08 14.43
CA ARG A 212 7.79 -4.88 14.05
C ARG A 212 8.53 -3.65 14.56
N GLY A 213 8.20 -2.50 13.98
CA GLY A 213 8.81 -1.21 14.30
C GLY A 213 8.89 -0.35 13.06
N TRP A 214 9.61 0.76 13.16
CA TRP A 214 9.78 1.73 12.10
C TRP A 214 11.26 1.87 11.75
N LEU A 215 11.53 2.13 10.48
CA LEU A 215 12.83 2.61 10.03
C LEU A 215 12.90 4.11 10.32
N VAL A 216 13.83 4.51 11.18
CA VAL A 216 13.90 5.87 11.72
C VAL A 216 15.19 6.54 11.28
N ALA A 217 15.09 7.78 10.80
CA ALA A 217 16.24 8.65 10.59
C ALA A 217 16.62 9.28 11.94
N VAL A 218 17.84 9.07 12.41
CA VAL A 218 18.31 9.67 13.67
C VAL A 218 18.14 11.19 13.61
N ASP A 219 17.47 11.75 14.63
CA ASP A 219 17.12 13.16 14.75
C ASP A 219 16.42 13.73 13.50
N GLY A 220 15.62 12.95 12.75
CA GLY A 220 14.96 13.43 11.51
C GLY A 220 15.88 13.59 10.30
N GLY A 221 17.16 13.22 10.43
CA GLY A 221 18.17 13.29 9.39
C GLY A 221 19.27 14.32 9.65
N GLY A 222 20.26 14.36 8.77
CA GLY A 222 21.47 15.18 8.92
C GLY A 222 22.62 14.43 9.58
N TYR A 223 22.45 13.14 9.90
CA TYR A 223 23.44 12.36 10.64
C TYR A 223 24.61 11.93 9.71
N PRO A 224 25.86 12.35 9.97
CA PRO A 224 26.94 12.22 8.98
C PRO A 224 27.74 10.92 9.05
N THR A 225 27.40 10.01 9.96
CA THR A 225 28.14 8.76 10.19
C THR A 225 27.25 7.54 10.01
N ALA A 226 27.85 6.35 10.06
CA ALA A 226 27.22 5.05 9.78
C ALA A 226 26.01 4.67 10.65
N GLY A 227 25.74 5.42 11.72
CA GLY A 227 24.61 5.21 12.62
C GLY A 227 23.38 6.07 12.31
N GLY A 228 23.21 6.56 11.07
CA GLY A 228 22.11 7.47 10.71
C GLY A 228 20.72 6.82 10.67
N LEU A 229 20.65 5.50 10.84
CA LEU A 229 19.41 4.72 10.90
C LEU A 229 19.30 3.93 12.20
N TRP A 230 18.09 3.77 12.70
CA TRP A 230 17.77 2.83 13.77
C TRP A 230 16.34 2.29 13.62
N LEU A 231 16.01 1.29 14.43
CA LEU A 231 14.66 0.74 14.54
C LEU A 231 14.03 1.14 15.86
N ALA A 232 12.78 1.60 15.80
CA ALA A 232 12.02 1.98 16.98
C ALA A 232 10.58 1.46 16.89
N GLU A 233 9.97 1.12 18.02
CA GLU A 233 8.53 0.76 18.07
C GLU A 233 7.65 2.01 17.86
N GLU A 234 8.16 3.16 18.28
CA GLU A 234 7.52 4.48 18.18
C GLU A 234 8.56 5.54 17.82
N GLY A 235 8.13 6.67 17.28
CA GLY A 235 9.03 7.78 16.93
C GLY A 235 8.27 9.07 16.67
N GLN A 236 9.00 10.19 16.62
CA GLN A 236 8.41 11.47 16.23
C GLN A 236 8.17 11.49 14.72
N LEU A 237 7.12 12.19 14.26
CA LEU A 237 6.71 12.20 12.85
C LEU A 237 7.86 12.59 11.90
N ASP A 238 8.71 13.53 12.30
CA ASP A 238 9.88 13.98 11.55
C ASP A 238 10.97 12.89 11.43
N GLU A 239 11.17 12.06 12.45
CA GLU A 239 12.09 10.92 12.42
C GLU A 239 11.57 9.74 11.60
N LEU A 240 10.24 9.56 11.57
CA LEU A 240 9.56 8.47 10.87
C LEU A 240 9.29 8.75 9.38
N SER A 241 9.41 10.02 8.95
CA SER A 241 8.99 10.47 7.61
C SER A 241 10.08 10.31 6.56
N TRP A 242 9.75 9.58 5.50
CA TRP A 242 10.60 9.35 4.34
C TRP A 242 9.87 9.76 3.05
N THR A 243 10.29 10.87 2.45
CA THR A 243 9.79 11.28 1.13
C THR A 243 10.55 10.53 0.04
N LEU A 244 9.85 9.75 -0.78
CA LEU A 244 10.50 9.03 -1.87
C LEU A 244 10.67 9.93 -3.09
N LEU A 245 11.89 10.02 -3.61
CA LEU A 245 12.22 10.78 -4.81
C LEU A 245 12.64 9.81 -5.91
N LYS A 246 11.74 9.57 -6.87
CA LYS A 246 12.00 8.65 -7.98
C LYS A 246 13.04 9.26 -8.93
N GLN A 247 14.09 8.50 -9.20
CA GLN A 247 15.19 8.88 -10.07
C GLN A 247 14.93 8.43 -11.52
N PRO A 248 15.60 9.03 -12.53
CA PRO A 248 15.40 8.68 -13.94
C PRO A 248 15.68 7.20 -14.28
N ASP A 249 16.48 6.51 -13.47
CA ASP A 249 16.80 5.09 -13.62
C ASP A 249 15.80 4.16 -12.91
N GLY A 250 14.74 4.71 -12.30
CA GLY A 250 13.70 3.97 -11.60
C GLY A 250 13.99 3.65 -10.13
N ARG A 251 15.20 3.94 -9.63
CA ARG A 251 15.54 3.84 -8.19
C ARG A 251 14.98 5.04 -7.42
N TYR A 252 15.03 4.97 -6.10
CA TYR A 252 14.54 6.01 -5.20
C TYR A 252 15.65 6.55 -4.32
N ALA A 253 15.70 7.87 -4.16
CA ALA A 253 16.32 8.48 -2.99
C ALA A 253 15.26 8.60 -1.88
N LEU A 254 15.66 8.31 -0.64
CA LEU A 254 14.81 8.39 0.54
C LEU A 254 15.17 9.68 1.28
N GLN A 255 14.39 10.74 1.08
CA GLN A 255 14.60 12.04 1.71
C GLN A 255 13.99 12.06 3.11
N THR A 256 14.75 12.56 4.08
CA THR A 256 14.32 12.75 5.47
C THR A 256 13.56 14.07 5.65
N SER A 257 12.94 14.27 6.80
CA SER A 257 12.26 15.53 7.14
C SER A 257 13.19 16.76 7.18
N HIS A 258 14.49 16.56 7.45
CA HIS A 258 15.52 17.61 7.36
C HIS A 258 16.01 17.94 5.95
N GLY A 259 15.44 17.32 4.91
CA GLY A 259 15.73 17.65 3.52
C GLY A 259 17.02 17.05 2.96
N THR A 260 17.70 16.20 3.73
CA THR A 260 18.81 15.36 3.30
C THR A 260 18.30 13.96 2.91
N VAL A 261 19.15 13.14 2.29
CA VAL A 261 18.78 11.81 1.80
C VAL A 261 19.60 10.71 2.48
N LEU A 262 19.01 9.52 2.56
CA LEU A 262 19.69 8.30 2.97
C LEU A 262 20.87 8.00 2.03
N THR A 263 22.02 7.70 2.62
CA THR A 263 23.25 7.35 1.91
C THR A 263 23.72 5.97 2.36
N ALA A 264 23.90 5.05 1.41
CA ALA A 264 24.55 3.77 1.67
C ALA A 264 26.08 3.97 1.67
N ILE A 265 26.70 3.90 2.84
CA ILE A 265 28.15 4.08 2.96
C ILE A 265 28.86 2.94 2.21
N ASP A 266 29.88 3.29 1.42
CA ASP A 266 30.56 2.38 0.48
C ASP A 266 29.60 1.64 -0.47
N GLY A 267 28.49 2.29 -0.84
CA GLY A 267 27.44 1.71 -1.69
C GLY A 267 26.58 0.65 -1.01
N GLY A 268 26.73 0.47 0.31
CA GLY A 268 26.04 -0.56 1.10
C GLY A 268 26.86 -1.83 1.28
N ALA A 269 28.18 -1.73 1.34
CA ALA A 269 29.03 -2.87 1.68
C ALA A 269 28.68 -3.43 3.09
N PRO A 270 28.79 -4.76 3.28
CA PRO A 270 28.58 -5.40 4.58
C PRO A 270 29.20 -4.66 5.76
N GLY A 271 28.36 -4.14 6.65
CA GLY A 271 28.77 -3.45 7.87
C GLY A 271 29.16 -1.98 7.72
N SER A 272 29.14 -1.39 6.52
CA SER A 272 29.47 0.04 6.32
C SER A 272 28.43 1.00 6.92
N GLY A 273 27.19 0.53 7.11
CA GLY A 273 26.10 1.31 7.69
C GLY A 273 25.55 2.39 6.76
N PHE A 274 24.85 3.36 7.35
CA PHE A 274 24.11 4.39 6.60
C PHE A 274 24.25 5.76 7.25
N SER A 275 24.37 6.81 6.43
CA SER A 275 24.26 8.20 6.87
C SER A 275 23.02 8.87 6.26
N THR A 276 22.64 10.03 6.79
CA THR A 276 21.46 10.78 6.35
C THR A 276 21.77 12.25 6.15
N ASN A 277 23.01 12.61 5.78
CA ASN A 277 23.48 14.00 5.72
C ASN A 277 23.68 14.56 4.29
N THR A 278 23.46 13.75 3.26
CA THR A 278 23.65 14.17 1.87
C THR A 278 22.49 15.07 1.43
N PRO A 279 22.73 16.30 0.94
CA PRO A 279 21.68 17.17 0.43
C PRO A 279 20.96 16.58 -0.79
N VAL A 280 19.68 16.94 -0.99
CA VAL A 280 18.86 16.44 -2.11
C VAL A 280 19.40 16.81 -3.50
N ASP A 281 20.14 17.90 -3.62
CA ASP A 281 20.79 18.33 -4.87
C ASP A 281 22.13 17.62 -5.14
N ALA A 282 22.56 16.77 -4.21
CA ALA A 282 23.80 16.00 -4.27
C ALA A 282 23.55 14.48 -4.37
N ILE A 283 22.35 14.04 -4.78
CA ILE A 283 22.03 12.62 -4.98
C ILE A 283 22.98 12.01 -6.02
N GLY A 284 23.84 11.11 -5.56
CA GLY A 284 24.74 10.30 -6.36
C GLY A 284 24.29 8.84 -6.44
N GLU A 285 25.19 7.95 -6.80
CA GLU A 285 24.88 6.51 -6.89
C GLU A 285 24.61 5.88 -5.52
N ASN A 286 25.24 6.37 -4.45
CA ASN A 286 25.12 5.80 -3.11
C ASN A 286 23.78 6.12 -2.42
N GLU A 287 23.03 7.06 -2.95
CA GLU A 287 21.75 7.53 -2.43
C GLU A 287 20.56 6.91 -3.18
N LYS A 288 20.79 5.98 -4.11
CA LYS A 288 19.77 5.39 -4.98
C LYS A 288 19.48 3.93 -4.62
N PHE A 289 18.31 3.71 -4.06
CA PHE A 289 17.85 2.41 -3.58
C PHE A 289 16.80 1.81 -4.50
N THR A 290 16.81 0.49 -4.63
CA THR A 290 15.72 -0.24 -5.32
C THR A 290 14.74 -0.75 -4.26
N LEU A 291 13.46 -0.39 -4.41
CA LEU A 291 12.38 -0.98 -3.63
C LEU A 291 11.85 -2.21 -4.37
N VAL A 292 12.14 -3.40 -3.84
CA VAL A 292 11.77 -4.67 -4.45
C VAL A 292 10.45 -5.13 -3.83
N ASP A 293 9.35 -5.00 -4.58
CA ASP A 293 8.01 -5.42 -4.14
C ASP A 293 7.92 -6.95 -4.01
N ASN A 294 7.37 -7.42 -2.89
CA ASN A 294 7.11 -8.83 -2.59
C ASN A 294 5.65 -9.26 -2.93
N GLY A 295 4.80 -8.31 -3.35
CA GLY A 295 3.43 -8.57 -3.77
C GLY A 295 2.42 -8.75 -2.62
N ASP A 296 2.86 -8.83 -1.37
CA ASP A 296 2.04 -8.95 -0.16
C ASP A 296 1.99 -7.63 0.63
N PHE A 297 2.10 -6.50 -0.08
CA PHE A 297 2.27 -5.15 0.49
C PHE A 297 3.53 -4.98 1.35
N THR A 298 4.48 -5.92 1.26
CA THR A 298 5.84 -5.72 1.75
C THR A 298 6.83 -5.52 0.61
N ALA A 299 7.94 -4.87 0.90
CA ALA A 299 9.06 -4.68 -0.01
C ALA A 299 10.39 -4.82 0.72
N TRP A 300 11.44 -5.13 -0.03
CA TRP A 300 12.81 -5.05 0.44
C TRP A 300 13.47 -3.78 -0.08
N ILE A 301 14.41 -3.22 0.69
CA ILE A 301 15.21 -2.07 0.29
C ILE A 301 16.60 -2.57 -0.12
N GLN A 302 16.91 -2.52 -1.41
CA GLN A 302 18.19 -2.92 -1.97
C GLN A 302 19.09 -1.71 -2.15
N THR A 303 20.36 -1.85 -1.76
CA THR A 303 21.41 -0.85 -1.92
C THR A 303 21.93 -0.83 -3.37
N PRO A 304 22.71 0.20 -3.73
CA PRO A 304 23.32 0.34 -5.06
C PRO A 304 24.17 -0.86 -5.50
N ILE A 305 24.85 -1.54 -4.58
CA ILE A 305 25.71 -2.69 -4.90
C ILE A 305 24.98 -4.04 -4.80
N GLY A 306 23.67 -4.02 -4.55
CA GLY A 306 22.82 -5.21 -4.57
C GLY A 306 22.67 -5.93 -3.23
N THR A 307 23.23 -5.40 -2.14
CA THR A 307 22.90 -5.86 -0.77
C THR A 307 21.56 -5.29 -0.33
N TYR A 308 21.01 -5.77 0.80
CA TYR A 308 19.73 -5.29 1.33
C TYR A 308 19.87 -4.78 2.76
N ILE A 309 18.98 -3.84 3.13
CA ILE A 309 18.83 -3.41 4.52
C ILE A 309 18.44 -4.61 5.39
N SER A 310 19.17 -4.78 6.49
CA SER A 310 19.12 -5.94 7.36
C SER A 310 19.34 -5.54 8.82
N ASN A 311 18.90 -6.39 9.75
CA ASN A 311 19.13 -6.22 11.18
C ASN A 311 19.87 -7.44 11.73
N ASP A 312 21.18 -7.29 11.98
CA ASP A 312 21.98 -8.28 12.70
C ASP A 312 22.27 -7.77 14.13
N THR A 313 23.24 -6.86 14.29
CA THR A 313 23.52 -6.15 15.57
C THR A 313 23.09 -4.69 15.56
N SER A 314 22.90 -4.13 14.36
CA SER A 314 22.42 -2.78 14.07
C SER A 314 21.83 -2.77 12.66
N ILE A 315 21.23 -1.66 12.23
CA ILE A 315 20.75 -1.52 10.84
C ILE A 315 21.96 -1.37 9.91
N VAL A 316 22.16 -2.40 9.10
CA VAL A 316 23.28 -2.49 8.15
C VAL A 316 22.80 -3.03 6.82
N ALA A 317 23.55 -2.74 5.76
CA ALA A 317 23.49 -3.51 4.54
C ALA A 317 24.40 -4.73 4.72
N ASP A 318 23.88 -5.96 4.78
CA ASP A 318 24.70 -7.15 5.10
C ASP A 318 24.43 -8.38 4.22
N VAL A 319 23.24 -8.47 3.64
CA VAL A 319 22.81 -9.67 2.93
C VAL A 319 22.69 -9.43 1.44
N SER A 320 23.26 -10.32 0.63
CA SER A 320 22.97 -10.42 -0.81
C SER A 320 21.80 -11.35 -1.10
N ASN A 321 21.43 -12.22 -0.15
CA ASN A 321 20.27 -13.08 -0.25
C ASN A 321 19.03 -12.37 0.30
N ILE A 322 18.09 -12.06 -0.58
CA ILE A 322 16.83 -11.37 -0.27
C ILE A 322 15.96 -12.12 0.75
N SER A 323 16.05 -13.45 0.84
CA SER A 323 15.31 -14.24 1.83
C SER A 323 15.78 -14.01 3.27
N ARG A 324 16.91 -13.32 3.42
CA ARG A 324 17.49 -12.92 4.71
C ARG A 324 17.50 -11.40 4.82
N ALA A 325 16.63 -10.66 4.14
CA ALA A 325 16.53 -9.20 4.21
C ALA A 325 15.25 -8.75 4.96
N LEU A 326 15.30 -7.58 5.60
CA LEU A 326 14.14 -7.06 6.32
C LEU A 326 13.04 -6.76 5.30
N ARG A 327 11.82 -7.13 5.64
CA ARG A 327 10.64 -6.76 4.86
C ARG A 327 10.06 -5.49 5.44
N PHE A 328 9.57 -4.62 4.58
CA PHE A 328 9.01 -3.34 4.99
C PHE A 328 7.62 -3.13 4.39
N ARG A 329 6.68 -2.61 5.16
CA ARG A 329 5.45 -2.01 4.66
C ARG A 329 5.63 -0.51 4.53
N LEU A 330 5.12 0.09 3.46
CA LEU A 330 5.20 1.53 3.21
C LEU A 330 3.82 2.15 3.46
N GLN A 331 3.63 2.67 4.68
CA GLN A 331 2.41 3.40 5.06
C GLN A 331 2.50 4.83 4.57
N ILE A 332 1.45 5.34 3.95
CA ILE A 332 1.38 6.73 3.51
C ILE A 332 1.17 7.63 4.71
N PHE A 333 2.06 8.61 4.87
CA PHE A 333 1.95 9.67 5.86
C PHE A 333 1.50 10.97 5.20
N ASP A 334 1.95 11.25 3.98
CA ASP A 334 1.48 12.39 3.21
C ASP A 334 1.47 12.05 1.73
N TRP A 335 0.45 12.53 1.02
CA TRP A 335 0.33 12.33 -0.42
C TRP A 335 1.23 13.32 -1.13
N ALA A 336 1.88 12.87 -2.22
CA ALA A 336 2.47 13.85 -3.13
C ALA A 336 1.39 14.84 -3.58
N PRO A 337 1.72 16.13 -3.79
CA PRO A 337 0.87 16.96 -4.63
C PRO A 337 0.63 16.18 -5.93
N GLY A 338 -0.63 16.12 -6.37
CA GLY A 338 -1.13 15.17 -7.39
C GLY A 338 -0.26 15.04 -8.65
N PRO A 339 -0.53 14.05 -9.51
CA PRO A 339 0.39 13.65 -10.58
C PRO A 339 0.94 14.85 -11.34
N THR A 340 2.26 15.09 -11.20
CA THR A 340 2.97 16.07 -12.03
C THR A 340 3.09 15.46 -13.41
N GLY A 341 2.31 15.98 -14.37
CA GLY A 341 2.40 15.59 -15.78
C GLY A 341 3.79 15.77 -16.39
#